data_AF-A0A287D876-F1
#
_entry.id   AF-A0A287D876-F1
#
_cell.length_a   1.000
_cell.length_b   1.000
_cell.length_c   1.000
_cell.angle_alpha   90.00
_cell.angle_beta   90.00
_cell.angle_gamma   90.00
#
_symmetry.space_group_name_H-M   'P 1'
#
loop_
_entity.id
_entity.type
_entity.pdbx_description
1 polymer ?
#
loop_
_entity_poly.entity_id
_entity_poly.type
_entity_poly.pdbx_seq_one_letter_code
_entity_poly.pdbx_strand_id
1 'polypeptide(L)'
;MLPWLLVFSALGLQSCGNLVRGSSLWWVTASAAQPCSLADSFLVGDDGRVYEGVGWNVPGSHTQGYGNISLGVAFFGTKEGLSPSPAALSAMKDLVSYAVQRGHLSPRYTQPLVRGENCLAPPPKARLRHACPSIVPRSAWGARETYCPKMTLPAKYVVILHTAGRTCGVSEECRLLVRDLQSLFMDRRHACDVGYNFLVGQDGAVYEGVGWNVQGSRTPGYNDIALAISFMGTFTGTAPNASALEVATDLIQCAVVKGYLAPNYLLVGHSDVANTLSPGQALYNIIKTWPHFKH
;
A
#
# COMPACT_ATOMS: atom_id res chain seq x y z
N MET A 1 -15.72 -16.44 17.10
CA MET A 1 -14.40 -16.63 16.46
C MET A 1 -14.42 -15.88 15.14
N LEU A 2 -13.46 -14.98 14.91
CA LEU A 2 -13.35 -14.22 13.66
C LEU A 2 -12.86 -15.15 12.53
N PRO A 3 -13.41 -15.06 11.31
CA PRO A 3 -13.09 -16.00 10.23
C PRO A 3 -11.79 -15.62 9.48
N TRP A 4 -11.03 -16.64 9.10
CA TRP A 4 -9.82 -16.55 8.29
C TRP A 4 -10.17 -16.52 6.78
N LEU A 5 -9.49 -15.65 6.01
CA LEU A 5 -9.43 -15.51 4.55
C LEU A 5 -8.50 -16.54 3.90
N LEU A 6 -8.64 -16.77 2.60
CA LEU A 6 -7.67 -17.56 1.82
C LEU A 6 -6.76 -16.60 1.05
N VAL A 7 -5.44 -16.68 1.23
CA VAL A 7 -4.49 -15.85 0.47
C VAL A 7 -3.53 -16.76 -0.29
N PHE A 8 -3.42 -16.52 -1.59
CA PHE A 8 -2.49 -17.25 -2.45
C PHE A 8 -1.16 -16.49 -2.48
N SER A 9 -0.13 -17.05 -1.85
CA SER A 9 1.25 -16.61 -2.05
C SER A 9 1.80 -17.34 -3.26
N ALA A 10 2.02 -16.62 -4.36
CA ALA A 10 2.91 -17.10 -5.40
C ALA A 10 4.34 -16.92 -4.87
N LEU A 11 4.96 -17.99 -4.41
CA LEU A 11 6.40 -17.99 -4.16
C LEU A 11 7.12 -17.87 -5.50
N GLY A 12 7.36 -16.62 -5.91
CA GLY A 12 8.07 -16.26 -7.13
C GLY A 12 9.57 -16.13 -6.87
N LEU A 13 10.28 -17.22 -7.08
CA LEU A 13 11.70 -17.23 -7.41
C LEU A 13 11.93 -16.47 -8.74
N GLN A 14 13.14 -15.95 -8.92
CA GLN A 14 13.58 -14.96 -9.91
C GLN A 14 12.94 -15.04 -11.33
N SER A 15 12.53 -13.87 -11.85
CA SER A 15 12.14 -13.57 -13.25
C SER A 15 10.67 -13.86 -13.67
N CYS A 16 9.82 -12.82 -13.64
CA CYS A 16 8.47 -12.87 -14.22
C CYS A 16 8.51 -13.01 -15.75
N GLY A 17 8.20 -14.21 -16.25
CA GLY A 17 7.66 -14.42 -17.60
C GLY A 17 6.17 -14.01 -17.70
N ASN A 18 5.66 -13.90 -18.92
CA ASN A 18 4.32 -13.38 -19.25
C ASN A 18 3.16 -14.14 -18.57
N LEU A 19 2.08 -13.40 -18.24
CA LEU A 19 0.81 -13.97 -17.77
C LEU A 19 0.21 -14.94 -18.81
N VAL A 20 -0.13 -16.16 -18.38
CA VAL A 20 -0.88 -17.12 -19.21
C VAL A 20 -2.30 -17.27 -18.68
N ARG A 21 -3.28 -17.05 -19.56
CA ARG A 21 -4.72 -17.13 -19.27
C ARG A 21 -5.18 -18.58 -19.31
N GLY A 22 -5.67 -19.10 -18.18
CA GLY A 22 -6.41 -20.37 -18.10
C GLY A 22 -7.85 -20.12 -17.66
N SER A 23 -8.78 -20.96 -18.10
CA SER A 23 -10.24 -20.86 -17.89
C SER A 23 -10.60 -20.53 -16.43
N SER A 24 -10.89 -19.25 -16.18
CA SER A 24 -11.39 -18.62 -14.95
C SER A 24 -10.41 -18.32 -13.78
N LEU A 25 -9.10 -18.58 -13.91
CA LEU A 25 -8.09 -18.15 -12.92
C LEU A 25 -6.75 -17.72 -13.56
N TRP A 26 -6.05 -16.79 -12.90
CA TRP A 26 -4.70 -16.34 -13.25
C TRP A 26 -3.64 -17.16 -12.49
N TRP A 27 -2.53 -17.54 -13.17
CA TRP A 27 -1.47 -18.39 -12.62
C TRP A 27 -0.10 -17.69 -12.67
N VAL A 28 0.76 -17.93 -11.66
CA VAL A 28 2.19 -17.48 -11.59
C VAL A 28 3.05 -18.67 -11.13
N THR A 29 4.28 -18.80 -11.64
CA THR A 29 5.00 -20.07 -11.76
C THR A 29 6.52 -19.86 -11.60
N ALA A 30 7.24 -20.65 -10.78
CA ALA A 30 8.64 -20.37 -10.39
C ALA A 30 9.55 -21.61 -10.14
N SER A 31 10.90 -21.51 -10.25
CA SER A 31 11.91 -22.60 -10.12
C SER A 31 12.99 -22.33 -9.05
N ALA A 32 13.70 -23.39 -8.64
CA ALA A 32 14.33 -23.52 -7.32
C ALA A 32 15.79 -23.04 -7.18
N ALA A 33 16.11 -22.35 -6.06
CA ALA A 33 17.33 -22.55 -5.26
C ALA A 33 17.28 -21.83 -3.87
N GLN A 34 17.41 -22.63 -2.80
CA GLN A 34 17.80 -22.31 -1.40
C GLN A 34 16.81 -21.59 -0.45
N PRO A 35 16.90 -21.85 0.87
CA PRO A 35 15.76 -22.32 1.65
C PRO A 35 14.99 -21.16 2.31
N CYS A 36 13.83 -20.83 1.78
CA CYS A 36 12.81 -20.12 2.55
C CYS A 36 12.36 -21.06 3.68
N SER A 37 12.64 -20.67 4.92
CA SER A 37 12.08 -21.29 6.12
C SER A 37 10.59 -21.52 5.94
N LEU A 38 10.13 -22.74 6.23
CA LEU A 38 8.75 -23.23 6.19
C LEU A 38 7.76 -22.23 6.83
N ALA A 39 7.28 -21.26 6.05
CA ALA A 39 6.50 -20.12 6.54
C ALA A 39 5.04 -20.14 6.08
N ASP A 40 4.71 -20.97 5.09
CA ASP A 40 3.35 -21.25 4.65
C ASP A 40 2.69 -22.29 5.56
N SER A 41 1.36 -22.22 5.68
CA SER A 41 0.60 -23.18 6.47
C SER A 41 0.62 -24.56 5.81
N PHE A 42 0.52 -24.60 4.47
CA PHE A 42 0.57 -25.82 3.67
C PHE A 42 1.33 -25.63 2.36
N LEU A 43 1.94 -26.71 1.86
CA LEU A 43 2.58 -26.78 0.56
C LEU A 43 1.85 -27.82 -0.30
N VAL A 44 1.66 -27.56 -1.59
CA VAL A 44 0.99 -28.47 -2.52
C VAL A 44 1.95 -28.87 -3.63
N GLY A 45 2.25 -30.16 -3.71
CA GLY A 45 3.15 -30.71 -4.70
C GLY A 45 2.47 -31.03 -6.01
N ASP A 46 3.23 -31.00 -7.11
CA ASP A 46 2.78 -31.48 -8.43
C ASP A 46 2.45 -32.98 -8.45
N ASP A 47 2.86 -33.72 -7.43
CA ASP A 47 2.47 -35.10 -7.16
C ASP A 47 1.03 -35.25 -6.64
N GLY A 48 0.30 -34.14 -6.48
CA GLY A 48 -1.08 -34.12 -5.98
C GLY A 48 -1.18 -34.34 -4.48
N ARG A 49 -0.08 -34.14 -3.73
CA ARG A 49 -0.08 -34.25 -2.26
C ARG A 49 -0.02 -32.88 -1.61
N VAL A 50 -0.62 -32.80 -0.43
CA VAL A 50 -0.52 -31.65 0.48
C VAL A 50 0.47 -32.01 1.58
N TYR A 51 1.40 -31.11 1.83
CA TYR A 51 2.43 -31.21 2.85
C TYR A 51 2.17 -30.13 3.89
N GLU A 52 2.19 -30.52 5.16
CA GLU A 52 2.00 -29.59 6.26
C GLU A 52 3.26 -28.74 6.46
N GLY A 53 3.10 -27.42 6.44
CA GLY A 53 4.14 -26.46 6.80
C GLY A 53 4.05 -26.16 8.30
N VAL A 54 3.62 -24.95 8.65
CA VAL A 54 3.33 -24.60 10.06
C VAL A 54 1.96 -25.10 10.55
N GLY A 55 1.14 -25.64 9.65
CA GLY A 55 -0.14 -26.26 9.97
C GLY A 55 -1.27 -25.27 10.26
N TRP A 56 -2.35 -25.78 10.85
CA TRP A 56 -3.61 -25.04 11.07
C TRP A 56 -3.56 -24.02 12.22
N ASN A 57 -2.70 -24.27 13.22
CA ASN A 57 -2.77 -23.59 14.51
C ASN A 57 -1.70 -22.51 14.68
N VAL A 58 -0.84 -22.34 13.68
CA VAL A 58 0.25 -21.37 13.69
C VAL A 58 0.00 -20.35 12.58
N PRO A 59 -0.09 -19.05 12.89
CA PRO A 59 -0.17 -17.99 11.88
C PRO A 59 1.04 -18.07 10.94
N GLY A 60 0.80 -18.36 9.66
CA GLY A 60 1.87 -18.38 8.65
C GLY A 60 2.36 -16.98 8.30
N SER A 61 3.63 -16.81 7.94
CA SER A 61 4.19 -15.51 7.53
C SER A 61 4.10 -15.25 6.03
N HIS A 62 3.15 -15.90 5.35
CA HIS A 62 2.94 -15.89 3.90
C HIS A 62 2.42 -14.57 3.33
N THR A 63 1.76 -13.73 4.15
CA THR A 63 1.26 -12.41 3.72
C THR A 63 1.33 -11.40 4.86
N GLN A 64 2.06 -10.32 4.61
CA GLN A 64 2.32 -9.27 5.60
C GLN A 64 1.02 -8.62 6.08
N GLY A 65 0.71 -8.76 7.37
CA GLY A 65 -0.49 -8.18 7.99
C GLY A 65 -1.76 -9.02 7.87
N TYR A 66 -1.71 -10.17 7.18
CA TYR A 66 -2.87 -11.06 7.01
C TYR A 66 -2.67 -12.43 7.62
N GLY A 67 -1.45 -12.83 8.02
CA GLY A 67 -1.16 -14.18 8.50
C GLY A 67 -1.96 -14.70 9.71
N ASN A 68 -2.65 -13.83 10.45
CA ASN A 68 -3.55 -14.18 11.57
C ASN A 68 -5.03 -14.32 11.18
N ILE A 69 -5.35 -13.93 9.94
CA ILE A 69 -6.67 -13.99 9.34
C ILE A 69 -6.57 -14.61 7.96
N SER A 70 -5.49 -15.31 7.61
CA SER A 70 -5.39 -15.99 6.32
C SER A 70 -4.68 -17.34 6.37
N LEU A 71 -5.11 -18.26 5.53
CA LEU A 71 -4.42 -19.52 5.29
C LEU A 71 -3.49 -19.38 4.09
N GLY A 72 -2.20 -19.61 4.31
CA GLY A 72 -1.17 -19.53 3.28
C GLY A 72 -0.91 -20.88 2.64
N VAL A 73 -0.99 -20.94 1.32
CA VAL A 73 -0.69 -22.16 0.55
C VAL A 73 0.24 -21.83 -0.60
N ALA A 74 1.35 -22.57 -0.71
CA ALA A 74 2.27 -22.47 -1.83
C ALA A 74 2.36 -23.76 -2.63
N PHE A 75 2.56 -23.63 -3.94
CA PHE A 75 2.78 -24.75 -4.85
C PHE A 75 4.28 -25.02 -5.03
N PHE A 76 4.67 -26.28 -5.17
CA PHE A 76 6.03 -26.66 -5.54
C PHE A 76 6.06 -27.81 -6.54
N GLY A 77 7.10 -27.87 -7.37
CA GLY A 77 7.32 -28.93 -8.36
C GLY A 77 7.16 -28.49 -9.81
N THR A 78 6.54 -27.33 -10.08
CA THR A 78 6.44 -26.80 -11.44
C THR A 78 7.76 -26.17 -11.89
N LYS A 79 8.05 -26.23 -13.19
CA LYS A 79 9.11 -25.40 -13.78
C LYS A 79 8.66 -23.93 -13.79
N GLU A 80 9.63 -23.02 -13.65
CA GLU A 80 9.46 -21.59 -13.93
C GLU A 80 8.61 -21.38 -15.19
N GLY A 81 7.57 -20.55 -15.12
CA GLY A 81 6.70 -20.29 -16.28
C GLY A 81 5.48 -21.22 -16.45
N LEU A 82 5.35 -22.34 -15.72
CA LEU A 82 4.28 -23.34 -15.92
C LEU A 82 3.26 -23.46 -14.77
N SER A 83 1.96 -23.42 -15.12
CA SER A 83 0.85 -23.55 -14.15
C SER A 83 0.97 -24.83 -13.31
N PRO A 84 0.49 -24.83 -12.05
CA PRO A 84 0.42 -26.03 -11.21
C PRO A 84 -0.23 -27.21 -11.95
N SER A 85 0.25 -28.43 -11.69
CA SER A 85 -0.30 -29.62 -12.33
C SER A 85 -1.80 -29.78 -12.00
N PRO A 86 -2.60 -30.43 -12.86
CA PRO A 86 -4.00 -30.73 -12.53
C PRO A 86 -4.17 -31.49 -11.21
N ALA A 87 -3.19 -32.33 -10.86
CA ALA A 87 -3.16 -33.05 -9.59
C ALA A 87 -2.95 -32.09 -8.41
N ALA A 88 -2.00 -31.15 -8.51
CA ALA A 88 -1.81 -30.11 -7.50
C ALA A 88 -3.05 -29.23 -7.34
N LEU A 89 -3.70 -28.86 -8.43
CA LEU A 89 -4.94 -28.07 -8.40
C LEU A 89 -6.09 -28.83 -7.74
N SER A 90 -6.19 -30.14 -7.97
CA SER A 90 -7.17 -30.99 -7.28
C SER A 90 -6.88 -31.04 -5.78
N ALA A 91 -5.63 -31.30 -5.41
CA ALA A 91 -5.20 -31.38 -4.01
C ALA A 91 -5.45 -30.08 -3.25
N MET A 92 -5.25 -28.93 -3.89
CA MET A 92 -5.57 -27.62 -3.31
C MET A 92 -7.08 -27.43 -3.11
N LYS A 93 -7.91 -27.83 -4.08
CA LYS A 93 -9.38 -27.78 -3.93
C LYS A 93 -9.85 -28.65 -2.77
N ASP A 94 -9.26 -29.83 -2.62
CA ASP A 94 -9.57 -30.75 -1.53
C ASP A 94 -9.14 -30.17 -0.19
N LEU A 95 -7.96 -29.53 -0.12
CA LEU A 95 -7.48 -28.83 1.08
C LEU A 95 -8.40 -27.69 1.50
N VAL A 96 -8.82 -26.83 0.55
CA VAL A 96 -9.76 -25.73 0.84
C VAL A 96 -11.10 -26.29 1.29
N SER A 97 -11.59 -27.34 0.64
CA SER A 97 -12.85 -27.99 1.01
C SER A 97 -12.79 -28.57 2.42
N TYR A 98 -11.69 -29.25 2.76
CA TYR A 98 -11.43 -29.77 4.09
C TYR A 98 -11.39 -28.64 5.13
N ALA A 99 -10.65 -27.56 4.84
CA ALA A 99 -10.53 -26.43 5.74
C ALA A 99 -11.88 -25.75 6.01
N VAL A 100 -12.76 -25.64 5.01
CA VAL A 100 -14.12 -25.12 5.19
C VAL A 100 -14.97 -26.08 6.03
N GLN A 101 -14.96 -27.38 5.74
CA GLN A 101 -15.74 -28.38 6.48
C GLN A 101 -15.34 -28.47 7.95
N ARG A 102 -14.06 -28.28 8.25
CA ARG A 102 -13.50 -28.34 9.61
C ARG A 102 -13.55 -27.00 10.35
N GLY A 103 -14.06 -25.94 9.70
CA GLY A 103 -14.20 -24.61 10.29
C GLY A 103 -12.90 -23.81 10.37
N HIS A 104 -11.83 -24.25 9.69
CA HIS A 104 -10.59 -23.49 9.54
C HIS A 104 -10.73 -22.32 8.56
N LEU A 105 -11.69 -22.40 7.62
CA LEU A 105 -12.02 -21.33 6.68
C LEU A 105 -13.51 -21.05 6.63
N SER A 106 -13.86 -19.79 6.37
CA SER A 106 -15.25 -19.39 6.17
C SER A 106 -15.74 -19.74 4.77
N PRO A 107 -16.94 -20.32 4.61
CA PRO A 107 -17.55 -20.58 3.30
C PRO A 107 -18.02 -19.31 2.59
N ARG A 108 -18.06 -18.15 3.28
CA ARG A 108 -18.69 -16.91 2.78
C ARG A 108 -17.74 -15.97 2.02
N TYR A 109 -16.43 -16.22 1.99
CA TYR A 109 -15.47 -15.29 1.38
C TYR A 109 -14.29 -16.03 0.75
N THR A 110 -14.43 -16.38 -0.53
CA THR A 110 -13.38 -16.96 -1.38
C THR A 110 -13.10 -16.02 -2.55
N GLN A 111 -12.41 -14.92 -2.29
CA GLN A 111 -11.72 -14.18 -3.35
C GLN A 111 -10.20 -14.46 -3.26
N PRO A 112 -9.56 -14.93 -4.35
CA PRO A 112 -8.11 -15.02 -4.43
C PRO A 112 -7.50 -13.62 -4.35
N LEU A 113 -6.86 -13.27 -3.23
CA LEU A 113 -5.93 -12.15 -3.18
C LEU A 113 -4.64 -12.58 -3.91
N VAL A 114 -4.58 -12.34 -5.22
CA VAL A 114 -3.34 -12.49 -6.00
C VAL A 114 -2.64 -11.14 -5.99
N ARG A 115 -1.69 -10.95 -5.06
CA ARG A 115 -0.78 -9.79 -5.07
C ARG A 115 0.59 -10.29 -5.50
N GLY A 116 0.95 -10.03 -6.77
CA GLY A 116 2.30 -10.29 -7.26
C GLY A 116 3.25 -9.25 -6.71
N GLU A 117 3.98 -9.57 -5.64
CA GLU A 117 5.10 -8.75 -5.16
C GLU A 117 6.42 -9.44 -5.49
N ASN A 118 7.32 -8.69 -6.12
CA ASN A 118 8.64 -9.15 -6.54
C ASN A 118 9.48 -9.50 -5.30
N CYS A 119 9.82 -10.78 -5.13
CA CYS A 119 10.60 -11.31 -4.00
C CYS A 119 12.12 -10.99 -4.06
N LEU A 120 12.52 -9.95 -4.82
CA LEU A 120 13.93 -9.65 -5.11
C LEU A 120 14.48 -8.37 -4.47
N ALA A 121 13.72 -7.72 -3.59
CA ALA A 121 14.35 -6.80 -2.66
C ALA A 121 14.97 -7.65 -1.53
N PRO A 122 16.24 -7.46 -1.14
CA PRO A 122 16.71 -8.01 0.13
C PRO A 122 15.69 -7.65 1.21
N PRO A 123 15.40 -8.54 2.19
CA PRO A 123 14.44 -8.20 3.23
C PRO A 123 14.89 -6.85 3.79
N PRO A 124 14.05 -5.79 3.72
CA PRO A 124 14.41 -4.58 4.43
C PRO A 124 14.58 -5.04 5.86
N LYS A 125 15.83 -5.02 6.37
CA LYS A 125 16.18 -5.36 7.75
C LYS A 125 15.01 -4.92 8.60
N ALA A 126 14.30 -5.86 9.25
CA ALA A 126 13.05 -5.59 9.91
C ALA A 126 13.12 -4.23 10.60
N ARG A 127 12.63 -3.19 9.91
CA ARG A 127 12.59 -1.88 10.50
C ARG A 127 11.53 -2.07 11.54
N LEU A 128 11.91 -1.88 12.80
CA LEU A 128 10.95 -1.71 13.88
C LEU A 128 9.76 -0.95 13.30
N ARG A 129 8.57 -1.57 13.33
CA ARG A 129 7.32 -1.02 12.80
C ARG A 129 6.87 0.20 13.61
N HIS A 130 7.70 1.23 13.61
CA HIS A 130 7.63 2.47 14.39
C HIS A 130 8.61 3.54 13.85
N ALA A 131 9.42 3.24 12.83
CA ALA A 131 10.32 4.24 12.24
C ALA A 131 9.55 5.10 11.24
N CYS A 132 9.40 6.39 11.55
CA CYS A 132 8.91 7.39 10.61
C CYS A 132 9.58 7.25 9.24
N PRO A 133 8.82 7.40 8.13
CA PRO A 133 9.41 7.34 6.80
C PRO A 133 10.43 8.47 6.65
N SER A 134 11.45 8.21 5.82
CA SER A 134 12.40 9.26 5.46
C SER A 134 11.66 10.29 4.61
N ILE A 135 11.59 11.53 5.10
CA ILE A 135 10.97 12.64 4.39
C ILE A 135 12.07 13.37 3.63
N VAL A 136 11.89 13.54 2.31
CA VAL A 136 12.75 14.37 1.48
C VAL A 136 12.51 15.83 1.87
N PRO A 137 13.49 16.51 2.50
CA PRO A 137 13.28 17.84 3.05
C PRO A 137 13.16 18.87 1.93
N ARG A 138 12.58 20.03 2.27
CA ARG A 138 12.46 21.19 1.37
C ARG A 138 13.76 21.56 0.65
N SER A 139 14.89 21.52 1.35
CA SER A 139 16.21 21.82 0.78
C SER A 139 16.62 20.84 -0.33
N ALA A 140 16.22 19.57 -0.25
CA ALA A 140 16.64 18.54 -1.20
C ALA A 140 15.94 18.65 -2.57
N TRP A 141 14.76 19.27 -2.64
CA TRP A 141 14.08 19.57 -3.92
C TRP A 141 14.22 21.03 -4.35
N GLY A 142 15.02 21.83 -3.63
CA GLY A 142 15.31 23.22 -3.98
C GLY A 142 14.13 24.15 -3.75
N ALA A 143 13.43 23.99 -2.63
CA ALA A 143 12.32 24.85 -2.26
C ALA A 143 12.73 26.32 -2.13
N ARG A 144 11.90 27.21 -2.65
CA ARG A 144 11.97 28.65 -2.34
C ARG A 144 11.65 28.87 -0.86
N GLU A 145 12.30 29.87 -0.27
CA GLU A 145 12.03 30.32 1.09
C GLU A 145 10.67 31.03 1.13
N THR A 146 9.88 30.76 2.18
CA THR A 146 8.51 31.27 2.33
C THR A 146 8.21 31.61 3.79
N TYR A 147 7.27 32.52 4.00
CA TYR A 147 6.84 33.00 5.30
C TYR A 147 5.31 32.85 5.41
N CYS A 148 4.87 31.62 5.65
CA CYS A 148 3.44 31.27 5.64
C CYS A 148 2.86 31.13 7.05
N PRO A 149 1.53 31.26 7.20
CA PRO A 149 0.89 31.12 8.50
C PRO A 149 1.11 29.73 9.11
N LYS A 150 1.23 29.69 10.43
CA LYS A 150 1.48 28.45 11.18
C LYS A 150 0.22 27.59 11.27
N MET A 151 0.41 26.29 11.41
CA MET A 151 -0.64 25.31 11.65
C MET A 151 -0.97 25.18 13.14
N THR A 152 -2.23 24.89 13.48
CA THR A 152 -2.62 24.53 14.84
C THR A 152 -2.37 23.04 15.07
N LEU A 153 -1.52 22.71 16.05
CA LEU A 153 -1.14 21.34 16.37
C LEU A 153 -1.66 20.89 17.75
N PRO A 154 -1.92 19.58 17.96
CA PRO A 154 -1.92 18.53 16.94
C PRO A 154 -3.07 18.72 15.94
N ALA A 155 -2.80 18.39 14.67
CA ALA A 155 -3.84 18.35 13.65
C ALA A 155 -4.92 17.35 14.05
N LYS A 156 -6.17 17.63 13.66
CA LYS A 156 -7.33 16.76 13.97
C LYS A 156 -7.80 15.96 12.75
N TYR A 157 -7.34 16.35 11.57
CA TYR A 157 -7.74 15.74 10.31
C TYR A 157 -6.52 15.38 9.45
N VAL A 158 -6.70 14.35 8.62
CA VAL A 158 -5.87 14.09 7.46
C VAL A 158 -6.76 14.20 6.23
N VAL A 159 -6.37 15.03 5.28
CA VAL A 159 -7.06 15.12 3.99
C VAL A 159 -6.16 14.48 2.95
N ILE A 160 -6.66 13.46 2.26
CA ILE A 160 -5.95 12.83 1.15
C ILE A 160 -6.35 13.50 -0.16
N LEU A 161 -5.34 13.96 -0.92
CA LEU A 161 -5.49 14.63 -2.20
C LEU A 161 -4.73 13.87 -3.30
N HIS A 162 -4.99 14.27 -4.54
CA HIS A 162 -4.04 14.09 -5.65
C HIS A 162 -3.63 15.43 -6.24
N THR A 163 -2.54 15.48 -6.99
CA THR A 163 -2.09 16.70 -7.67
C THR A 163 -2.82 16.97 -8.98
N ALA A 164 -3.52 15.96 -9.55
CA ALA A 164 -4.20 16.01 -10.84
C ALA A 164 -3.25 16.36 -12.02
N GLY A 165 -2.03 15.83 -11.97
CA GLY A 165 -1.00 16.06 -12.98
C GLY A 165 -0.25 14.79 -13.34
N ARG A 166 0.99 14.96 -13.81
CA ARG A 166 1.91 13.84 -14.07
C ARG A 166 2.27 13.11 -12.78
N THR A 167 2.47 11.80 -12.88
CA THR A 167 3.14 11.01 -11.84
C THR A 167 4.65 11.17 -11.96
N CYS A 168 5.39 10.66 -10.97
CA CYS A 168 6.84 10.54 -11.00
C CYS A 168 7.22 9.22 -10.33
N GLY A 169 8.13 8.46 -10.94
CA GLY A 169 8.55 7.13 -10.45
C GLY A 169 10.01 7.07 -10.02
N VAL A 170 10.77 8.15 -10.25
CA VAL A 170 12.20 8.26 -9.95
C VAL A 170 12.42 9.52 -9.10
N SER A 171 13.30 9.43 -8.10
CA SER A 171 13.48 10.49 -7.10
C SER A 171 13.76 11.87 -7.70
N GLU A 172 14.65 11.95 -8.70
CA GLU A 172 14.97 13.23 -9.35
C GLU A 172 13.75 13.85 -10.07
N GLU A 173 12.94 13.03 -10.75
CA GLU A 173 11.72 13.50 -11.41
C GLU A 173 10.69 14.01 -10.40
N CYS A 174 10.59 13.33 -9.25
CA CYS A 174 9.68 13.72 -8.18
C CYS A 174 10.13 15.03 -7.51
N ARG A 175 11.42 15.24 -7.25
CA ARG A 175 11.94 16.52 -6.76
C ARG A 175 11.62 17.66 -7.72
N LEU A 176 11.84 17.44 -9.02
CA LEU A 176 11.49 18.42 -10.05
C LEU A 176 9.98 18.71 -10.05
N LEU A 177 9.14 17.69 -9.95
CA LEU A 177 7.69 17.86 -9.92
C LEU A 177 7.22 18.66 -8.69
N VAL A 178 7.76 18.40 -7.50
CA VAL A 178 7.42 19.16 -6.29
C VAL A 178 7.81 20.63 -6.47
N ARG A 179 8.98 20.91 -7.04
CA ARG A 179 9.44 22.27 -7.34
C ARG A 179 8.54 22.96 -8.38
N ASP A 180 8.15 22.27 -9.44
CA ASP A 180 7.22 22.78 -10.46
C ASP A 180 5.86 23.13 -9.83
N LEU A 181 5.38 22.27 -8.92
CA LEU A 181 4.15 22.51 -8.17
C LEU A 181 4.29 23.74 -7.26
N GLN A 182 5.42 23.93 -6.58
CA GLN A 182 5.66 25.15 -5.79
C GLN A 182 5.57 26.40 -6.68
N SER A 183 6.29 26.44 -7.81
CA SER A 183 6.26 27.58 -8.74
C SER A 183 4.86 27.83 -9.29
N LEU A 184 4.12 26.78 -9.67
CA LEU A 184 2.73 26.91 -10.11
C LEU A 184 1.85 27.58 -9.04
N PHE A 185 2.00 27.15 -7.79
CA PHE A 185 1.20 27.67 -6.69
C PHE A 185 1.55 29.12 -6.34
N MET A 186 2.83 29.43 -6.24
CA MET A 186 3.29 30.77 -5.89
C MET A 186 3.04 31.77 -7.03
N ASP A 187 3.46 31.42 -8.25
CA ASP A 187 3.54 32.39 -9.34
C ASP A 187 2.21 32.53 -10.09
N ARG A 188 1.41 31.46 -10.17
CA ARG A 188 0.15 31.46 -10.96
C ARG A 188 -1.09 31.46 -10.10
N ARG A 189 -1.02 30.93 -8.87
CA ARG A 189 -2.17 30.87 -7.95
C ARG A 189 -2.04 31.83 -6.77
N HIS A 190 -0.94 32.60 -6.71
CA HIS A 190 -0.66 33.58 -5.66
C HIS A 190 -0.77 33.00 -4.25
N ALA A 191 -0.47 31.71 -4.10
CA ALA A 191 -0.39 31.05 -2.81
C ALA A 191 0.97 31.36 -2.15
N CYS A 192 1.02 31.28 -0.82
CA CYS A 192 2.26 31.53 -0.08
C CYS A 192 3.36 30.50 -0.39
N ASP A 193 2.98 29.24 -0.68
CA ASP A 193 3.87 28.12 -0.98
C ASP A 193 3.10 27.01 -1.73
N VAL A 194 3.74 25.86 -1.96
CA VAL A 194 3.10 24.62 -2.35
C VAL A 194 1.98 24.28 -1.37
N GLY A 195 0.75 24.12 -1.86
CA GLY A 195 -0.42 24.09 -0.97
C GLY A 195 -0.61 22.83 -0.10
N TYR A 196 0.31 21.86 -0.19
CA TYR A 196 0.23 20.57 0.49
C TYR A 196 1.25 20.49 1.63
N ASN A 197 0.90 19.86 2.75
CA ASN A 197 1.86 19.60 3.83
C ASN A 197 2.90 18.58 3.38
N PHE A 198 2.45 17.50 2.74
CA PHE A 198 3.30 16.44 2.22
C PHE A 198 2.83 15.97 0.85
N LEU A 199 3.77 15.55 0.01
CA LEU A 199 3.50 14.94 -1.28
C LEU A 199 4.08 13.53 -1.33
N VAL A 200 3.42 12.61 -2.03
CA VAL A 200 3.84 11.21 -2.14
C VAL A 200 4.04 10.85 -3.60
N GLY A 201 5.24 10.38 -3.95
CA GLY A 201 5.59 9.93 -5.31
C GLY A 201 5.34 8.44 -5.53
N GLN A 202 5.28 8.02 -6.80
CA GLN A 202 5.25 6.58 -7.13
C GLN A 202 6.63 5.93 -6.91
N ASP A 203 7.66 6.71 -6.62
CA ASP A 203 8.97 6.22 -6.15
C ASP A 203 8.94 5.71 -4.70
N GLY A 204 7.81 5.87 -3.99
CA GLY A 204 7.67 5.43 -2.60
C GLY A 204 8.26 6.40 -1.57
N ALA A 205 8.55 7.65 -1.97
CA ALA A 205 9.07 8.66 -1.08
C ALA A 205 8.02 9.71 -0.67
N VAL A 206 8.19 10.25 0.52
CA VAL A 206 7.46 11.42 1.01
C VAL A 206 8.31 12.66 0.79
N TYR A 207 7.72 13.67 0.16
CA TYR A 207 8.33 14.96 -0.08
C TYR A 207 7.69 16.00 0.84
N GLU A 208 8.52 16.71 1.60
CA GLU A 208 8.06 17.81 2.43
C GLU A 208 7.55 18.95 1.55
N GLY A 209 6.26 19.27 1.66
CA GLY A 209 5.68 20.48 1.08
C GLY A 209 5.91 21.65 2.03
N VAL A 210 4.84 22.20 2.62
CA VAL A 210 4.96 23.15 3.74
C VAL A 210 5.34 22.49 5.07
N GLY A 211 5.28 21.16 5.15
CA GLY A 211 5.70 20.39 6.32
C GLY A 211 4.67 20.39 7.45
N TRP A 212 5.13 20.09 8.66
CA TRP A 212 4.27 19.83 9.83
C TRP A 212 3.66 21.09 10.46
N ASN A 213 4.42 22.19 10.47
CA ASN A 213 4.13 23.34 11.34
C ASN A 213 3.47 24.52 10.61
N VAL A 214 3.22 24.38 9.32
CA VAL A 214 2.72 25.44 8.44
C VAL A 214 1.42 24.97 7.81
N GLN A 215 0.41 25.85 7.78
CA GLN A 215 -0.90 25.50 7.25
C GLN A 215 -0.83 25.32 5.71
N GLY A 216 -1.61 24.38 5.18
CA GLY A 216 -1.77 24.21 3.74
C GLY A 216 -2.61 25.32 3.09
N SER A 217 -2.88 25.19 1.80
CA SER A 217 -3.76 26.12 1.07
C SER A 217 -4.72 25.42 0.10
N ARG A 218 -4.97 24.12 0.33
CA ARG A 218 -5.73 23.29 -0.60
C ARG A 218 -7.15 22.97 -0.22
N THR A 219 -7.45 23.02 1.06
CA THR A 219 -8.74 22.56 1.58
C THR A 219 -9.30 23.66 2.47
N PRO A 220 -9.99 24.67 1.88
CA PRO A 220 -10.60 25.76 2.63
C PRO A 220 -11.42 25.23 3.81
N GLY A 221 -11.28 25.85 4.98
CA GLY A 221 -11.91 25.39 6.23
C GLY A 221 -11.18 24.25 6.96
N TYR A 222 -10.16 23.63 6.34
CA TYR A 222 -9.34 22.57 6.94
C TYR A 222 -7.84 22.89 6.97
N ASN A 223 -7.39 23.92 6.25
CA ASN A 223 -5.97 24.23 6.06
C ASN A 223 -5.15 24.35 7.36
N ASP A 224 -5.75 24.87 8.43
CA ASP A 224 -5.12 25.14 9.74
C ASP A 224 -5.27 24.01 10.76
N ILE A 225 -6.14 23.02 10.47
CA ILE A 225 -6.48 21.90 11.37
C ILE A 225 -6.21 20.51 10.78
N ALA A 226 -5.85 20.44 9.49
CA ALA A 226 -5.68 19.19 8.75
C ALA A 226 -4.32 19.09 8.06
N LEU A 227 -3.70 17.91 8.12
CA LEU A 227 -2.54 17.60 7.29
C LEU A 227 -3.00 17.21 5.89
N ALA A 228 -2.64 18.01 4.89
CA ALA A 228 -2.89 17.73 3.49
C ALA A 228 -1.78 16.83 2.91
N ILE A 229 -2.10 15.56 2.65
CA ILE A 229 -1.19 14.57 2.04
C ILE A 229 -1.64 14.34 0.60
N SER A 230 -0.81 14.72 -0.37
CA SER A 230 -1.17 14.67 -1.80
C SER A 230 -0.35 13.65 -2.56
N PHE A 231 -1.02 12.69 -3.20
CA PHE A 231 -0.37 11.78 -4.14
C PHE A 231 -0.08 12.51 -5.45
N MET A 232 1.16 12.44 -5.93
CA MET A 232 1.59 13.07 -7.18
C MET A 232 1.11 12.25 -8.38
N GLY A 233 0.06 12.73 -9.05
CA GLY A 233 -0.57 12.07 -10.18
C GLY A 233 -2.07 12.34 -10.30
N THR A 234 -2.71 11.58 -11.18
CA THR A 234 -4.17 11.55 -11.35
C THR A 234 -4.67 10.13 -11.12
N PHE A 235 -5.51 9.95 -10.10
CA PHE A 235 -5.94 8.61 -9.64
C PHE A 235 -7.47 8.40 -9.74
N THR A 236 -8.07 8.93 -10.80
CA THR A 236 -9.51 8.72 -11.10
C THR A 236 -9.78 7.31 -11.62
N GLY A 237 -8.88 6.76 -12.45
CA GLY A 237 -8.98 5.40 -13.01
C GLY A 237 -8.00 4.40 -12.41
N THR A 238 -6.72 4.77 -12.34
CA THR A 238 -5.65 3.90 -11.81
C THR A 238 -5.29 4.32 -10.39
N ALA A 239 -5.09 3.37 -9.48
CA ALA A 239 -4.66 3.64 -8.12
C ALA A 239 -3.15 3.97 -8.05
N PRO A 240 -2.68 4.67 -7.00
CA PRO A 240 -1.25 4.71 -6.68
C PRO A 240 -0.69 3.31 -6.47
N ASN A 241 0.61 3.13 -6.73
CA ASN A 241 1.27 1.87 -6.43
C ASN A 241 1.34 1.58 -4.92
N ALA A 242 1.66 0.33 -4.59
CA ALA A 242 1.73 -0.15 -3.22
C ALA A 242 2.68 0.67 -2.34
N SER A 243 3.87 1.01 -2.86
CA SER A 243 4.90 1.75 -2.13
C SER A 243 4.43 3.14 -1.71
N ALA A 244 3.74 3.86 -2.61
CA ALA A 244 3.15 5.15 -2.30
C ALA A 244 2.06 5.06 -1.22
N LEU A 245 1.22 4.01 -1.26
CA LEU A 245 0.17 3.82 -0.25
C LEU A 245 0.78 3.48 1.12
N GLU A 246 1.76 2.58 1.16
CA GLU A 246 2.45 2.16 2.40
C GLU A 246 3.16 3.35 3.05
N VAL A 247 3.96 4.11 2.29
CA VAL A 247 4.69 5.25 2.86
C VAL A 247 3.75 6.36 3.36
N ALA A 248 2.58 6.52 2.75
CA ALA A 248 1.56 7.46 3.21
C ALA A 248 0.95 7.01 4.55
N THR A 249 0.67 5.71 4.71
CA THR A 249 0.20 5.16 6.01
C THR A 249 1.27 5.28 7.09
N ASP A 250 2.54 5.04 6.76
CA ASP A 250 3.67 5.20 7.68
C ASP A 250 3.86 6.67 8.11
N LEU A 251 3.65 7.61 7.19
CA LEU A 251 3.69 9.04 7.47
C LEU A 251 2.58 9.44 8.45
N ILE A 252 1.35 8.95 8.25
CA ILE A 252 0.22 9.23 9.14
C ILE A 252 0.50 8.67 10.54
N GLN A 253 0.97 7.42 10.63
CA GLN A 253 1.33 6.82 11.91
C GLN A 253 2.47 7.58 12.60
N CYS A 254 3.48 8.00 11.84
CA CYS A 254 4.57 8.85 12.34
C CYS A 254 4.04 10.18 12.90
N ALA A 255 3.06 10.80 12.23
CA ALA A 255 2.46 12.05 12.68
C ALA A 255 1.79 11.89 14.05
N VAL A 256 1.10 10.77 14.28
CA VAL A 256 0.51 10.45 15.60
C VAL A 256 1.60 10.26 16.65
N VAL A 257 2.61 9.42 16.37
CA VAL A 257 3.71 9.13 17.30
C VAL A 257 4.49 10.39 17.68
N LYS A 258 4.70 11.30 16.73
CA LYS A 258 5.41 12.58 16.96
C LYS A 258 4.52 13.68 17.56
N GLY A 259 3.23 13.44 17.76
CA GLY A 259 2.30 14.43 18.30
C GLY A 259 1.90 15.54 17.32
N TYR A 260 2.15 15.37 16.02
CA TYR A 260 1.66 16.27 14.98
C TYR A 260 0.21 16.02 14.61
N LEU A 261 -0.30 14.81 14.87
CA LEU A 261 -1.66 14.39 14.59
C LEU A 261 -2.29 13.79 15.85
N ALA A 262 -3.52 14.17 16.15
CA ALA A 262 -4.23 13.66 17.31
C ALA A 262 -4.47 12.14 17.17
N PRO A 263 -4.39 11.33 18.24
CA PRO A 263 -4.62 9.88 18.16
C PRO A 263 -6.01 9.49 17.66
N ASN A 264 -7.01 10.37 17.86
CA ASN A 264 -8.39 10.20 17.39
C ASN A 264 -8.70 11.04 16.15
N TYR A 265 -7.70 11.29 15.30
CA TYR A 265 -7.89 12.05 14.06
C TYR A 265 -8.97 11.44 13.16
N LEU A 266 -9.48 12.25 12.24
CA LEU A 266 -10.38 11.82 11.17
C LEU A 266 -9.67 11.89 9.83
N LEU A 267 -9.77 10.85 9.03
CA LEU A 267 -9.25 10.79 7.67
C LEU A 267 -10.39 10.97 6.68
N VAL A 268 -10.18 11.83 5.70
CA VAL A 268 -11.15 12.13 4.64
C VAL A 268 -10.45 12.23 3.28
N GLY A 269 -11.19 11.94 2.21
CA GLY A 269 -10.80 12.33 0.87
C GLY A 269 -11.09 13.81 0.64
N HIS A 270 -10.33 14.44 -0.25
CA HIS A 270 -10.55 15.85 -0.61
C HIS A 270 -11.99 16.13 -1.11
N SER A 271 -12.61 15.17 -1.79
CA SER A 271 -14.00 15.24 -2.27
C SER A 271 -15.05 15.24 -1.16
N ASP A 272 -14.71 14.78 0.06
CA ASP A 272 -15.65 14.77 1.19
C ASP A 272 -15.85 16.16 1.79
N VAL A 273 -14.91 17.07 1.53
CA VAL A 273 -14.81 18.38 2.19
C VAL A 273 -14.79 19.55 1.20
N ALA A 274 -14.67 19.25 -0.10
CA ALA A 274 -14.70 20.24 -1.17
C ALA A 274 -15.36 19.66 -2.44
N ASN A 275 -15.97 20.51 -3.26
CA ASN A 275 -16.51 20.11 -4.56
C ASN A 275 -15.38 19.90 -5.58
N THR A 276 -14.78 18.71 -5.58
CA THR A 276 -13.64 18.35 -6.43
C THR A 276 -13.62 16.86 -6.75
N LEU A 277 -12.96 16.47 -7.84
CA LEU A 277 -12.70 15.07 -8.19
C LEU A 277 -11.51 14.46 -7.43
N SER A 278 -10.73 15.28 -6.73
CA SER A 278 -9.62 14.83 -5.89
C SER A 278 -10.14 14.03 -4.68
N PRO A 279 -9.50 12.94 -4.22
CA PRO A 279 -8.21 12.39 -4.65
C PRO A 279 -8.31 11.44 -5.87
N GLY A 280 -9.45 11.39 -6.55
CA GLY A 280 -9.74 10.48 -7.65
C GLY A 280 -10.37 9.18 -7.17
N GLN A 281 -11.31 8.64 -7.94
CA GLN A 281 -12.14 7.51 -7.52
C GLN A 281 -11.34 6.26 -7.12
N ALA A 282 -10.28 5.92 -7.84
CA ALA A 282 -9.47 4.74 -7.55
C ALA A 282 -8.74 4.87 -6.21
N LEU A 283 -8.13 6.03 -5.94
CA LEU A 283 -7.50 6.31 -4.65
C LEU A 283 -8.54 6.46 -3.53
N TYR A 284 -9.66 7.14 -3.80
CA TYR A 284 -10.74 7.33 -2.84
C TYR A 284 -11.33 6.00 -2.34
N ASN A 285 -11.48 5.01 -3.24
CA ASN A 285 -11.95 3.68 -2.88
C ASN A 285 -11.00 2.93 -1.95
N ILE A 286 -9.69 3.20 -2.04
CA ILE A 286 -8.68 2.60 -1.17
C ILE A 286 -8.68 3.27 0.20
N ILE A 287 -8.65 4.60 0.27
CA ILE A 287 -8.57 5.29 1.57
C ILE A 287 -9.81 5.08 2.44
N LYS A 288 -10.96 4.77 1.83
CA LYS A 288 -12.19 4.34 2.55
C LYS A 288 -12.01 3.09 3.40
N THR A 289 -10.99 2.28 3.12
CA THR A 289 -10.68 1.07 3.91
C THR A 289 -9.62 1.33 4.98
N TRP A 290 -9.02 2.54 5.02
CA TRP A 290 -8.00 2.87 6.00
C TRP A 290 -8.60 3.14 7.37
N PRO A 291 -7.84 2.88 8.45
CA PRO A 291 -8.23 3.30 9.79
C PRO A 291 -8.52 4.81 9.85
N HIS A 292 -9.44 5.19 10.72
CA HIS A 292 -9.87 6.59 10.93
C HIS A 292 -10.61 7.24 9.75
N PHE A 293 -10.93 6.52 8.66
CA PHE A 293 -11.77 7.08 7.61
C PHE A 293 -13.14 7.49 8.18
N LYS A 294 -13.57 8.73 7.93
CA LYS A 294 -14.88 9.23 8.34
C LYS A 294 -15.93 8.85 7.30
N HIS A 295 -16.76 7.85 7.64
CA HIS A 295 -17.92 7.44 6.84
C HIS A 295 -19.09 8.41 6.93
#